data_AF-A0A068MZY1-F1
#
_entry.id   AF-A0A068MZY1-F1
#
_cell.length_a   1.000
_cell.length_b   1.000
_cell.length_c   1.000
_cell.angle_alpha   90.00
_cell.angle_beta   90.00
_cell.angle_gamma   90.00
#
_symmetry.space_group_name_H-M   'P 1'
#
loop_
_entity.id
_entity.type
_entity.pdbx_description
1 polymer ?
#
loop_
_entity_poly.entity_id
_entity_poly.type
_entity_poly.pdbx_seq_one_letter_code
_entity_poly.pdbx_strand_id
1 'polypeptide(L)'
;MIGVGTTTLVAEKLSDVSEQWVKEGKINADQATAFVDDLMSQIKSEQGQIEANLERQLRNMLQDLGLPRQSEMDELRGRIDRLERQIRDLENQRWR
;
A
#
# COMPACT_ATOMS: atom_id res chain seq x y z
N MET A 1 -4.12 8.25 0.75
CA MET A 1 -3.32 9.48 0.58
C MET A 1 -2.03 9.35 1.37
N ILE A 2 -1.04 8.64 0.81
CA ILE A 2 0.37 8.86 1.17
C ILE A 2 0.75 10.14 0.42
N GLY A 3 0.21 11.25 0.88
CA GLY A 3 0.32 12.55 0.23
C GLY A 3 1.25 13.42 1.05
N VAL A 4 2.19 14.09 0.38
CA VAL A 4 3.06 15.16 0.89
C VAL A 4 4.09 14.86 2.00
N GLY A 5 3.95 13.82 2.82
CA GLY A 5 4.90 13.57 3.92
C GLY A 5 6.21 12.89 3.52
N THR A 6 6.13 11.70 2.92
CA THR A 6 7.30 10.84 2.66
C THR A 6 8.08 11.25 1.42
N THR A 7 7.40 11.76 0.38
CA THR A 7 8.05 12.21 -0.85
C THR A 7 8.86 13.49 -0.63
N THR A 8 8.45 14.36 0.30
CA THR A 8 9.17 15.60 0.64
C THR A 8 10.49 15.30 1.34
N LEU A 9 10.50 14.34 2.29
CA LEU A 9 11.74 13.93 2.97
C LEU A 9 12.75 13.28 2.01
N VAL A 10 12.27 12.50 1.04
CA VAL A 10 13.13 11.89 0.01
C VAL A 10 13.69 12.96 -0.94
N ALA A 11 12.86 13.91 -1.38
CA ALA A 11 13.30 15.01 -2.23
C ALA A 11 14.34 15.90 -1.53
N GLU A 12 14.14 16.20 -0.25
CA GLU A 12 15.09 16.97 0.57
C GLU A 12 16.44 16.23 0.69
N LYS A 13 16.42 14.93 0.97
CA LYS A 13 17.65 14.12 1.06
C LYS A 13 18.38 13.99 -0.28
N LEU A 14 17.65 13.89 -1.39
CA LEU A 14 18.26 13.85 -2.73
C LEU A 14 18.90 15.20 -3.08
N SER A 15 18.22 16.31 -2.79
CA SER A 15 18.78 17.65 -2.94
C SER A 15 20.06 17.82 -2.12
N ASP A 16 20.05 17.43 -0.84
CA ASP A 16 21.23 17.48 0.05
C ASP A 16 22.44 16.75 -0.54
N VAL A 17 22.24 15.50 -0.99
CA VAL A 17 23.32 14.66 -1.55
C VAL A 17 23.83 15.24 -2.88
N SER A 18 22.91 15.70 -3.73
CA SER A 18 23.27 16.31 -5.01
C SER A 18 24.08 17.59 -4.82
N GLU A 19 23.70 18.43 -3.85
CA GLU A 19 24.40 19.67 -3.52
C GLU A 19 25.79 19.37 -2.93
N GLN A 20 25.91 18.30 -2.14
CA GLN A 20 27.21 17.85 -1.64
C GLN A 20 28.13 17.40 -2.79
N TRP A 21 27.61 16.70 -3.80
CA TRP A 21 28.41 16.32 -4.97
C TRP A 21 28.80 17.51 -5.85
N VAL A 22 28.00 18.57 -5.89
CA VAL A 22 28.39 19.86 -6.52
C VAL A 22 29.52 20.52 -5.74
N LYS A 23 29.41 20.58 -4.41
CA LYS A 23 30.46 21.14 -3.52
C LYS A 23 31.77 20.37 -3.63
N GLU A 24 31.72 19.05 -3.81
CA GLU A 24 32.87 18.19 -4.02
C GLU A 24 33.43 18.24 -5.45
N GLY A 25 32.80 18.98 -6.36
CA GLY A 25 33.22 19.12 -7.76
C GLY A 25 33.02 17.85 -8.60
N LYS A 26 32.21 16.89 -8.11
CA LYS A 26 31.90 15.62 -8.79
C LYS A 26 30.88 15.80 -9.91
N ILE A 27 29.98 16.76 -9.75
CA ILE A 27 28.96 17.12 -10.73
C ILE A 27 28.77 18.64 -10.76
N ASN A 28 28.24 19.15 -11.86
CA ASN A 28 27.89 20.57 -11.98
C ASN A 28 26.45 20.81 -11.48
N ALA A 29 26.10 22.05 -11.15
CA ALA A 29 24.77 22.41 -10.64
C ALA A 29 23.63 21.96 -11.59
N ASP A 30 23.80 22.16 -12.90
CA ASP A 30 22.81 21.75 -13.90
C ASP A 30 22.60 20.23 -13.93
N GLN A 31 23.67 19.45 -13.71
CA GLN A 31 23.62 17.99 -13.66
C GLN A 31 22.95 17.51 -12.37
N ALA A 32 23.16 18.21 -11.26
CA ALA A 32 22.51 17.91 -9.98
C ALA A 32 21.00 18.09 -10.08
N THR A 33 20.54 19.22 -10.64
CA THR A 33 19.11 19.48 -10.83
C THR A 33 18.47 18.46 -11.77
N ALA A 34 19.10 18.16 -12.91
CA ALA A 34 18.60 17.15 -13.85
C ALA A 34 18.49 15.76 -13.21
N PHE A 35 19.48 15.37 -12.39
CA PHE A 35 19.47 14.08 -11.69
C PHE A 35 18.31 13.98 -10.68
N VAL A 36 18.11 15.03 -9.88
CA VAL A 36 17.01 15.07 -8.90
C VAL A 36 15.65 14.99 -9.62
N ASP A 37 15.48 15.75 -10.70
CA ASP A 37 14.24 15.76 -11.49
C ASP A 37 13.96 14.40 -12.15
N ASP A 38 14.96 13.78 -12.77
CA ASP A 38 14.82 12.46 -13.41
C ASP A 38 14.40 11.39 -12.39
N LEU A 39 15.06 11.37 -11.23
CA LEU A 39 14.81 10.38 -10.18
C LEU A 39 13.43 10.58 -9.54
N MET A 40 13.02 11.84 -9.35
CA MET A 40 11.66 12.17 -8.92
C MET A 40 10.60 11.80 -9.97
N SER A 41 10.90 11.94 -11.26
CA SER A 41 10.00 11.51 -12.34
C SER A 41 9.86 9.98 -12.37
N GLN A 42 10.96 9.25 -12.19
CA GLN A 42 10.99 7.80 -12.14
C GLN A 42 10.16 7.29 -10.97
N ILE A 43 10.36 7.86 -9.78
CA ILE A 43 9.58 7.53 -8.58
C ILE A 43 8.09 7.79 -8.80
N LYS A 44 7.72 8.94 -9.39
CA LYS A 44 6.31 9.23 -9.71
C LYS A 44 5.74 8.22 -10.71
N SER A 45 6.53 7.79 -11.70
CA SER A 45 6.10 6.81 -12.70
C SER A 45 5.91 5.41 -12.11
N GLU A 46 6.74 5.04 -11.14
CA GLU A 46 6.72 3.72 -10.48
C GLU A 46 5.87 3.70 -9.20
N GLN A 47 5.37 4.85 -8.75
CA GLN A 47 4.63 5.00 -7.49
C GLN A 47 3.48 4.00 -7.36
N GLY A 48 2.67 3.86 -8.42
CA GLY A 48 1.54 2.92 -8.40
C GLY A 48 1.98 1.45 -8.29
N GLN A 49 3.11 1.09 -8.89
CA GLN A 49 3.65 -0.26 -8.81
C GLN A 49 4.27 -0.55 -7.43
N ILE A 50 4.95 0.44 -6.84
CA ILE A 50 5.53 0.35 -5.50
C ILE A 50 4.41 0.22 -4.46
N GLU A 51 3.37 1.05 -4.55
CA GLU A 51 2.19 0.99 -3.67
C GLU A 51 1.50 -0.38 -3.75
N ALA A 52 1.25 -0.88 -4.96
CA ALA A 52 0.64 -2.20 -5.15
C ALA A 52 1.51 -3.35 -4.62
N ASN A 53 2.83 -3.24 -4.73
CA ASN A 53 3.77 -4.22 -4.18
C ASN A 53 3.76 -4.20 -2.65
N LEU A 54 3.85 -3.01 -2.04
CA LEU A 54 3.80 -2.83 -0.59
C LEU A 54 2.49 -3.33 -0.01
N GLU A 55 1.36 -2.98 -0.62
CA GLU A 55 0.03 -3.39 -0.15
C GLU A 55 -0.14 -4.92 -0.23
N ARG A 56 0.39 -5.57 -1.26
CA ARG A 56 0.45 -7.05 -1.34
C ARG A 56 1.33 -7.64 -0.25
N GLN A 57 2.49 -7.05 -0.01
CA GLN A 57 3.43 -7.58 0.99
C GLN A 57 2.87 -7.42 2.41
N LEU A 58 2.27 -6.27 2.73
CA LEU A 58 1.54 -6.05 3.97
C LEU A 58 0.39 -7.04 4.14
N ARG A 59 -0.41 -7.28 3.08
CA ARG A 59 -1.47 -8.30 3.13
C ARG A 59 -0.95 -9.68 3.49
N ASN A 60 0.15 -10.11 2.88
CA ASN A 60 0.75 -11.41 3.17
C ASN A 60 1.23 -11.49 4.63
N MET A 61 1.88 -10.43 5.13
CA MET A 61 2.33 -10.38 6.52
C MET A 61 1.17 -10.45 7.52
N LEU A 62 0.07 -9.73 7.26
CA LEU A 62 -1.12 -9.79 8.12
C LEU A 62 -1.74 -11.19 8.12
N GLN A 63 -1.74 -11.86 6.97
CA GLN A 63 -2.21 -13.24 6.85
C GLN A 63 -1.31 -14.22 7.62
N ASP A 64 0.02 -14.04 7.57
CA ASP A 64 0.98 -14.87 8.31
C ASP A 64 0.84 -14.69 9.83
N LEU A 65 0.42 -13.51 10.29
CA LEU A 65 0.08 -13.22 11.69
C LEU A 65 -1.29 -13.80 12.09
N GLY A 66 -2.00 -14.46 11.17
CA GLY A 66 -3.32 -15.04 11.40
C GLY A 66 -4.44 -14.03 11.46
N LEU A 67 -4.25 -12.81 10.96
CA LEU A 67 -5.30 -11.79 10.92
C LEU A 67 -6.21 -12.04 9.70
N PRO A 68 -7.48 -12.42 9.91
CA PRO A 68 -8.40 -12.67 8.81
C PRO A 68 -8.80 -11.37 8.12
N ARG A 69 -9.02 -11.46 6.80
CA ARG A 69 -9.45 -10.31 6.01
C ARG A 69 -10.91 -9.99 6.27
N GLN A 70 -11.26 -8.71 6.12
CA GLN A 70 -12.65 -8.28 6.27
C GLN A 70 -13.59 -9.02 5.30
N SER A 71 -13.16 -9.24 4.05
CA SER A 71 -13.93 -9.99 3.07
C SER A 71 -14.18 -11.45 3.48
N GLU A 72 -13.21 -12.08 4.14
CA GLU A 72 -13.36 -13.45 4.64
C GLU A 72 -14.36 -13.48 5.81
N MET A 73 -14.33 -12.46 6.68
CA MET A 73 -15.31 -12.30 7.74
C MET A 73 -16.72 -12.03 7.23
N ASP A 74 -16.85 -11.21 6.20
CA ASP A 74 -18.15 -10.90 5.58
C ASP A 74 -18.74 -12.14 4.89
N GLU A 75 -17.91 -12.95 4.23
CA GLU A 75 -18.32 -14.23 3.66
C GLU A 75 -18.83 -15.19 4.74
N LEU A 76 -18.10 -15.33 5.84
CA LEU A 76 -18.50 -16.16 6.98
C LEU A 76 -19.82 -15.68 7.58
N ARG A 77 -19.99 -14.37 7.76
CA ARG A 77 -21.26 -13.80 8.24
C ARG A 77 -22.42 -14.15 7.32
N GLY A 78 -22.25 -13.98 6.01
CA GLY A 78 -23.28 -14.34 5.04
C GLY A 78 -23.62 -15.83 5.04
N ARG A 79 -22.64 -16.71 5.30
CA ARG A 79 -22.87 -18.15 5.48
C ARG A 79 -23.67 -18.44 6.74
N ILE A 80 -23.37 -17.78 7.85
CA ILE A 80 -24.12 -17.89 9.11
C ILE A 80 -25.58 -17.47 8.90
N ASP A 81 -25.82 -16.30 8.31
CA ASP A 81 -27.18 -15.80 8.05
C ASP A 81 -28.03 -16.75 7.19
N ARG A 82 -27.39 -17.50 6.28
CA ARG A 82 -28.06 -18.53 5.47
C ARG A 82 -28.41 -19.76 6.30
N LEU A 83 -27.48 -20.24 7.12
CA LEU A 83 -27.72 -21.37 8.01
C LEU A 83 -28.82 -21.07 9.03
N GLU A 84 -28.82 -19.88 9.62
CA GLU A 84 -29.86 -19.45 10.56
C GLU A 84 -31.26 -19.38 9.93
N ARG A 85 -31.35 -19.01 8.65
CA ARG A 85 -32.62 -19.06 7.91
C ARG A 85 -33.07 -20.49 7.66
N GLN A 86 -32.18 -21.36 7.21
CA GLN A 86 -32.49 -22.77 6.98
C GLN A 86 -32.95 -23.48 8.25
N ILE A 87 -32.31 -23.22 9.39
CA ILE A 87 -32.71 -23.77 10.69
C ILE A 87 -34.12 -23.32 11.04
N ARG A 88 -34.42 -22.01 10.92
CA ARG A 88 -35.77 -21.49 11.19
C ARG A 88 -36.84 -22.11 10.28
N ASP A 89 -36.54 -22.30 9.00
CA ASP A 89 -37.48 -22.92 8.07
C ASP A 89 -37.75 -24.39 8.43
N LEU A 90 -36.71 -25.13 8.82
CA LEU A 90 -36.83 -26.52 9.29
C LEU A 90 -37.62 -26.60 10.61
N GLU A 91 -37.37 -25.69 11.54
CA GLU A 91 -38.15 -25.58 12.77
C GLU A 91 -39.63 -25.31 12.46
N ASN A 92 -39.93 -24.34 11.59
CA ASN A 92 -41.30 -24.03 11.19
C ASN A 92 -42.02 -25.20 10.50
N GLN A 93 -41.30 -26.04 9.76
CA GLN A 93 -41.85 -27.25 9.15
C GLN A 93 -42.16 -28.34 10.17
N ARG A 94 -41.35 -28.45 11.23
CA ARG A 94 -41.50 -29.49 12.26
C ARG A 94 -42.66 -29.24 13.23
N TRP A 95 -43.19 -28.02 13.26
CA TRP A 95 -44.31 -27.61 14.11
C TRP A 95 -45.67 -27.60 13.38
N ARG A 96 -45.70 -28.00 12.10
CA ARG A 96 -46.92 -28.30 11.36
C ARG A 96 -47.18 -29.81 11.35
#